data_AF-A0A963AHV4-F1
#
_entry.id   AF-A0A963AHV4-F1
#
_cell.length_a   1.000
_cell.length_b   1.000
_cell.length_c   1.000
_cell.angle_alpha   90.00
_cell.angle_beta   90.00
_cell.angle_gamma   90.00
#
_symmetry.space_group_name_H-M   'P 1'
#
loop_
_entity.id
_entity.type
_entity.pdbx_description
1 polymer ?
#
loop_
_entity_poly.entity_id
_entity_poly.type
_entity_poly.pdbx_seq_one_letter_code
_entity_poly.pdbx_strand_id
1 'polypeptide(L)'
;MGLKKLIGNLRDYLDEGEREAFARCDRIDTLLNKLAEKQEKLEKKLENESNASKRKKLKMDLKVIAVQRKKGIVRRQELEDKCK
;
A
#
# COMPACT_ATOMS: atom_id res chain seq x y z
N MET A 1 -10.48 -2.26 -9.05
CA MET A 1 -9.01 -2.50 -9.16
C MET A 1 -8.53 -3.50 -8.11
N GLY A 2 -7.92 -4.61 -8.54
CA GLY A 2 -7.38 -5.64 -7.66
C GLY A 2 -6.22 -5.18 -6.77
N LEU A 3 -6.06 -5.82 -5.61
CA LEU A 3 -5.01 -5.53 -4.62
C LEU A 3 -3.60 -5.65 -5.24
N LYS A 4 -3.39 -6.65 -6.11
CA LYS A 4 -2.17 -6.83 -6.91
C LYS A 4 -1.84 -5.63 -7.81
N LYS A 5 -2.84 -5.01 -8.47
CA LYS A 5 -2.62 -3.83 -9.33
C LYS A 5 -2.16 -2.61 -8.52
N LEU A 6 -2.70 -2.45 -7.30
CA LEU A 6 -2.32 -1.38 -6.39
C LEU A 6 -0.87 -1.53 -5.89
N ILE A 7 -0.48 -2.76 -5.56
CA ILE A 7 0.92 -3.07 -5.19
C ILE A 7 1.85 -2.90 -6.39
N GLY A 8 1.43 -3.33 -7.58
CA GLY A 8 2.21 -3.15 -8.82
C GLY A 8 2.46 -1.68 -9.11
N ASN A 9 1.41 -0.86 -9.12
CA ASN A 9 1.55 0.59 -9.31
C ASN A 9 2.44 1.21 -8.23
N LEU A 10 2.27 0.85 -6.96
CA LEU A 10 3.14 1.34 -5.90
C LEU A 10 4.60 0.99 -6.20
N ARG A 11 4.89 -0.27 -6.58
CA ARG A 11 6.25 -0.70 -6.91
C ARG A 11 6.84 0.06 -8.09
N ASP A 12 6.10 0.21 -9.18
CA ASP A 12 6.50 0.99 -10.37
C ASP A 12 6.85 2.44 -9.99
N TYR A 13 5.97 3.09 -9.20
CA TYR A 13 6.19 4.45 -8.73
C TYR A 13 7.38 4.59 -7.78
N LEU A 14 7.73 3.53 -7.03
CA LEU A 14 8.91 3.53 -6.17
C LEU A 14 10.21 3.38 -7.00
N ASP A 15 10.14 2.64 -8.12
CA ASP A 15 11.26 2.31 -9.03
C ASP A 15 11.56 3.42 -10.07
N GLU A 16 10.53 4.09 -10.62
CA GLU A 16 10.66 5.01 -11.78
C GLU A 16 11.29 6.37 -11.40
N GLY A 17 12.64 6.45 -11.33
CA GLY A 17 13.39 7.64 -10.94
C GLY A 17 13.06 8.92 -11.72
N GLU A 18 13.08 10.06 -11.01
CA GLU A 18 13.07 11.45 -11.51
C GLU A 18 12.01 11.85 -12.56
N ARG A 19 10.73 11.60 -12.27
CA ARG A 19 9.64 12.45 -12.79
C ARG A 19 8.99 13.21 -11.64
N GLU A 20 8.99 14.55 -11.77
CA GLU A 20 8.36 15.57 -10.92
C GLU A 20 8.10 15.10 -9.48
N ALA A 21 9.10 15.30 -8.62
CA ALA A 21 9.11 14.80 -7.24
C ALA A 21 7.82 15.14 -6.45
N PHE A 22 7.23 16.31 -6.70
CA PHE A 22 5.97 16.73 -6.11
C PHE A 22 4.77 15.82 -6.49
N ALA A 23 4.61 15.51 -7.78
CA ALA A 23 3.56 14.61 -8.27
C ALA A 23 3.74 13.16 -7.76
N ARG A 24 4.99 12.77 -7.47
CA ARG A 24 5.35 11.47 -6.90
C ARG A 24 4.91 11.38 -5.43
N CYS A 25 5.14 12.42 -4.63
CA CYS A 25 4.65 12.46 -3.26
C CYS A 25 3.12 12.41 -3.20
N ASP A 26 2.39 13.25 -3.92
CA ASP A 26 0.92 13.23 -3.87
C ASP A 26 0.32 11.85 -4.23
N ARG A 27 0.90 11.19 -5.26
CA ARG A 27 0.52 9.82 -5.65
C ARG A 27 0.88 8.76 -4.60
N ILE A 28 2.02 8.85 -3.95
CA ILE A 28 2.40 7.94 -2.87
C ILE A 28 1.40 8.07 -1.71
N ASP A 29 1.00 9.29 -1.35
CA ASP A 29 -0.01 9.50 -0.30
C ASP A 29 -1.36 8.90 -0.68
N THR A 30 -1.80 9.16 -1.92
CA THR A 30 -3.03 8.59 -2.45
C THR A 30 -3.00 7.06 -2.44
N LEU A 31 -1.87 6.44 -2.77
CA LEU A 31 -1.70 4.98 -2.74
C LEU A 31 -1.65 4.44 -1.30
N LEU A 32 -1.00 5.15 -0.36
CA LEU A 32 -0.97 4.79 1.05
C LEU A 32 -2.37 4.87 1.68
N ASN A 33 -3.13 5.91 1.38
CA ASN A 33 -4.53 6.05 1.83
C ASN A 33 -5.41 4.93 1.27
N LYS A 34 -5.31 4.62 -0.03
CA LYS A 34 -6.04 3.49 -0.62
C LYS A 34 -5.65 2.13 -0.02
N LEU A 35 -4.38 1.96 0.37
CA LEU A 35 -3.92 0.77 1.08
C LEU A 35 -4.47 0.69 2.50
N ALA A 36 -4.55 1.83 3.21
CA ALA A 36 -5.15 1.91 4.53
C ALA A 36 -6.63 1.53 4.51
N GLU A 37 -7.40 2.10 3.58
CA GLU A 37 -8.82 1.75 3.41
C GLU A 37 -9.02 0.26 3.07
N LYS A 38 -8.15 -0.31 2.22
CA LYS A 38 -8.19 -1.74 1.91
C LYS A 38 -7.81 -2.60 3.10
N GLN A 39 -6.87 -2.16 3.93
CA GLN A 39 -6.49 -2.85 5.15
C GLN A 39 -7.69 -2.93 6.09
N GLU A 40 -8.35 -1.81 6.36
CA GLU A 40 -9.49 -1.77 7.27
C GLU A 40 -10.65 -2.65 6.78
N LYS A 41 -10.92 -2.64 5.46
CA LYS A 41 -11.92 -3.53 4.84
C LYS A 41 -11.55 -5.02 4.95
N LEU A 42 -10.25 -5.35 4.89
CA LEU A 42 -9.77 -6.73 5.04
C LEU A 42 -9.76 -7.17 6.50
N GLU A 43 -9.49 -6.28 7.45
CA GLU A 43 -9.59 -6.54 8.89
C GLU A 43 -11.03 -6.82 9.28
N LYS A 44 -11.99 -5.95 8.89
CA LYS A 44 -13.43 -6.19 9.12
C LYS A 44 -13.91 -7.52 8.50
N LYS A 45 -13.40 -7.87 7.31
CA LYS A 45 -13.68 -9.18 6.69
C LYS A 45 -13.06 -10.33 7.46
N LEU A 46 -11.86 -10.18 8.00
CA LEU A 46 -11.18 -11.20 8.78
C LEU A 46 -11.92 -11.51 10.10
N GLU A 47 -12.48 -10.49 10.74
CA GLU A 47 -13.27 -10.62 11.97
C GLU A 47 -14.56 -11.43 11.75
N ASN A 48 -15.21 -11.24 10.60
CA ASN A 48 -16.45 -11.92 10.25
C ASN A 48 -16.24 -13.26 9.48
N GLU A 49 -14.99 -13.63 9.16
CA GLU A 49 -14.70 -14.82 8.35
C GLU A 49 -14.41 -16.05 9.23
N SER A 50 -15.37 -16.96 9.31
CA SER A 50 -15.26 -18.22 10.07
C SER A 50 -14.42 -19.28 9.35
N ASN A 51 -14.21 -19.17 8.03
CA ASN A 51 -13.47 -20.16 7.26
C ASN A 51 -11.95 -20.03 7.44
N ALA A 52 -11.32 -21.05 8.02
CA ALA A 52 -9.89 -21.05 8.34
C ALA A 52 -8.96 -20.80 7.15
N SER A 53 -9.30 -21.32 5.96
CA SER A 53 -8.48 -21.14 4.75
C SER A 53 -8.54 -19.70 4.24
N LYS A 54 -9.76 -19.13 4.16
CA LYS A 54 -9.95 -17.72 3.80
C LYS A 54 -9.33 -16.79 4.84
N ARG A 55 -9.44 -17.12 6.13
CA ARG A 55 -8.84 -16.36 7.23
C ARG A 55 -7.31 -16.34 7.15
N LYS A 56 -6.67 -17.47 6.81
CA LYS A 56 -5.21 -17.50 6.52
C LYS A 56 -4.84 -16.61 5.34
N LYS A 57 -5.60 -16.65 4.25
CA LYS A 57 -5.35 -15.82 3.06
C LYS A 57 -5.49 -14.33 3.37
N LEU A 58 -6.55 -13.93 4.07
CA LEU A 58 -6.77 -12.57 4.54
C LEU A 58 -5.63 -12.07 5.45
N LYS A 59 -5.15 -12.90 6.39
CA LYS A 59 -3.97 -12.57 7.20
C LYS A 59 -2.70 -12.37 6.36
N MET A 60 -2.51 -13.18 5.32
CA MET A 60 -1.37 -13.04 4.42
C MET A 60 -1.47 -11.74 3.60
N ASP A 61 -2.65 -11.43 3.04
CA ASP A 61 -2.91 -10.17 2.34
C ASP A 61 -2.68 -8.96 3.26
N LEU A 62 -3.12 -9.02 4.52
CA LEU A 62 -2.87 -7.97 5.52
C LEU A 62 -1.38 -7.78 5.80
N LYS A 63 -0.61 -8.86 5.95
CA LYS A 63 0.85 -8.78 6.11
C LYS A 63 1.52 -8.14 4.90
N VAL A 64 1.09 -8.50 3.69
CA VAL A 64 1.62 -7.91 2.46
C VAL A 64 1.31 -6.41 2.42
N ILE A 65 0.09 -5.99 2.74
CA ILE A 65 -0.26 -4.57 2.83
C ILE A 65 0.61 -3.85 3.87
N ALA A 66 0.80 -4.42 5.06
CA ALA A 66 1.61 -3.81 6.11
C ALA A 66 3.06 -3.58 5.66
N VAL A 67 3.67 -4.57 5.00
CA VAL A 67 5.03 -4.44 4.43
C VAL A 67 5.07 -3.37 3.34
N GLN A 68 4.08 -3.33 2.44
CA GLN A 68 4.03 -2.34 1.36
C GLN A 68 3.79 -0.92 1.89
N ARG A 69 2.94 -0.75 2.91
CA ARG A 69 2.74 0.54 3.59
C ARG A 69 4.03 1.02 4.25
N LYS A 70 4.73 0.14 4.98
CA LYS A 70 6.02 0.50 5.60
C LYS A 70 7.04 0.94 4.56
N LYS A 71 7.14 0.24 3.42
CA LYS A 71 7.99 0.65 2.30
C LYS A 71 7.61 2.00 1.71
N GLY A 72 6.31 2.24 1.49
CA GLY A 72 5.82 3.51 0.96
C GLY A 72 6.05 4.69 1.92
N ILE A 73 5.91 4.49 3.24
CA ILE A 73 6.19 5.51 4.26
C ILE A 73 7.69 5.85 4.28
N VAL A 74 8.56 4.84 4.33
CA VAL A 74 10.01 5.05 4.29
C VAL A 74 10.40 5.80 3.02
N ARG A 75 9.87 5.39 1.86
CA ARG A 75 10.16 6.09 0.61
C ARG A 75 9.62 7.51 0.60
N ARG A 76 8.45 7.76 1.19
CA ARG A 76 7.92 9.12 1.32
C ARG A 76 8.84 9.99 2.17
N GLN A 77 9.34 9.47 3.29
CA GLN A 77 10.33 10.17 4.13
C GLN A 77 11.63 10.45 3.36
N GLU A 78 12.15 9.47 2.60
CA GLU A 78 13.33 9.67 1.74
C GLU A 78 13.11 10.71 0.63
N LEU A 79 11.86 10.86 0.18
CA LEU A 79 11.46 11.82 -0.84
C LEU A 79 11.00 13.14 -0.22
N GLU A 80 10.90 13.26 1.10
CA GLU A 80 10.40 14.46 1.79
C GLU A 80 11.28 15.68 1.48
N ASP A 81 12.60 15.49 1.48
CA ASP A 81 13.58 16.50 1.03
C ASP A 81 13.47 16.85 -0.46
N LYS A 82 12.96 15.93 -1.29
CA LYS A 82 12.79 16.14 -2.73
C LYS A 82 11.41 16.67 -3.12
N CYS A 83 10.45 16.67 -2.19
CA CYS A 83 9.09 17.13 -2.40
C CYS A 83 8.84 18.57 -1.95
N LYS A 84 9.92 19.33 -1.67
CA LYS A 84 9.93 20.78 -1.50
C LYS A 84 10.16 21.50 -2.83
#